data_AF-A0A8H7SJ60-F1
#
_entry.id   AF-A0A8H7SJ60-F1
#
_cell.length_a   1.000
_cell.length_b   1.000
_cell.length_c   1.000
_cell.angle_alpha   90.00
_cell.angle_beta   90.00
_cell.angle_gamma   90.00
#
_symmetry.space_group_name_H-M   'P 1'
#
loop_
_entity.id
_entity.type
_entity.pdbx_description
1 polymer ?
#
loop_
_entity_poly.entity_id
_entity_poly.type
_entity_poly.pdbx_seq_one_letter_code
_entity_poly.pdbx_strand_id
1 'polypeptide(L)'
;FFFFFFFFFFFFFFFFFFLFFFFFFFFFFFFFFFFFFFFFFLYILIQITSELIDAIEQGDILEAFALIKKHFPALASLDNVPNSTPPNDHEAIKLHTVLFKLKCQRFIEIIRSTTPSSELEAIRYAQTHLKATNSELKEKVKEVTALIAYADPHQSQSKHLLTQERREQLAKEVNDVLLAQCNLPVQTSIEKVARQYSLVDEELHKCNVASPARNYREKMAI
;
A
#
# COMPACT_ATOMS: atom_id res chain seq x y z
N PHE A 1 17.95 -58.56 40.17
CA PHE A 1 18.36 -58.18 38.80
C PHE A 1 17.17 -57.73 37.95
N PHE A 2 16.17 -58.58 37.69
CA PHE A 2 15.00 -58.24 36.87
C PHE A 2 14.21 -57.01 37.35
N PHE A 3 13.89 -56.93 38.65
CA PHE A 3 13.16 -55.76 39.22
C PHE A 3 13.94 -54.45 39.06
N PHE A 4 15.25 -54.48 39.31
CA PHE A 4 16.12 -53.32 39.14
C PHE A 4 16.20 -52.87 37.67
N PHE A 5 16.32 -53.82 36.74
CA PHE A 5 16.30 -53.54 35.30
C PHE A 5 14.97 -52.91 34.85
N PHE A 6 13.83 -53.46 35.31
CA PHE A 6 12.51 -52.91 35.01
C PHE A 6 12.34 -51.48 35.55
N PHE A 7 12.75 -51.24 36.79
CA PHE A 7 12.71 -49.91 37.40
C PHE A 7 13.57 -48.90 36.63
N PHE A 8 14.80 -49.28 36.25
CA PHE A 8 15.69 -48.43 35.45
C PHE A 8 15.10 -48.09 34.08
N PHE A 9 14.51 -49.08 33.39
CA PHE A 9 13.84 -48.86 32.11
C PHE A 9 12.65 -47.89 32.24
N PHE A 10 11.81 -48.08 33.27
CA PHE A 10 10.67 -47.19 33.52
C PHE A 10 11.10 -45.76 33.82
N PHE A 11 12.15 -45.57 34.64
CA PHE A 11 12.72 -44.26 34.92
C PHE A 11 13.26 -43.58 33.65
N PHE A 12 13.99 -44.32 32.82
CA PHE A 12 14.49 -43.81 31.53
C PHE A 12 13.33 -43.41 30.62
N PHE A 13 12.30 -44.25 30.47
CA PHE A 13 11.12 -43.92 29.68
C PHE A 13 10.45 -42.62 30.15
N PHE A 14 10.24 -42.47 31.47
CA PHE A 14 9.64 -41.26 32.03
C PHE A 14 10.52 -40.02 31.81
N PHE A 15 11.84 -40.14 31.94
CA PHE A 15 12.78 -39.07 31.67
C PHE A 15 12.72 -38.60 30.20
N PHE A 16 12.70 -39.54 29.25
CA PHE A 16 12.58 -39.22 27.82
C PHE A 16 11.21 -38.62 27.49
N PHE A 17 10.14 -39.13 28.11
CA PHE A 17 8.79 -38.56 27.96
C PHE A 17 8.72 -37.12 28.47
N PHE A 18 9.30 -36.84 29.64
CA PHE A 18 9.37 -35.49 30.20
C PHE A 18 10.18 -34.55 29.29
N LEU A 19 11.34 -35.01 28.80
CA LEU A 19 12.19 -34.22 27.90
C LEU A 19 11.50 -33.95 26.56
N PHE A 20 10.77 -34.93 26.02
CA PHE A 20 9.94 -34.76 24.83
C PHE A 20 8.84 -33.71 25.05
N PHE A 21 8.10 -33.80 26.16
CA PHE A 21 7.04 -32.84 26.48
C PHE A 21 7.60 -31.43 26.70
N PHE A 22 8.74 -31.32 27.40
CA PHE A 22 9.44 -30.05 27.59
C PHE A 22 9.86 -29.44 26.25
N PHE A 23 10.48 -30.23 25.36
CA PHE A 23 10.87 -29.76 24.04
C PHE A 23 9.67 -29.36 23.18
N PHE A 24 8.59 -30.14 23.20
CA PHE A 24 7.35 -29.82 22.51
C PHE A 24 6.75 -28.50 23.00
N PHE A 25 6.67 -28.31 24.32
CA PHE A 25 6.17 -27.07 24.91
C PHE A 25 7.06 -25.88 24.56
N PHE A 26 8.39 -26.04 24.62
CA PHE A 26 9.34 -25.00 24.23
C PHE A 26 9.18 -24.61 22.76
N PHE A 27 9.04 -25.60 21.86
CA PHE A 27 8.80 -25.34 20.45
C PHE A 27 7.47 -24.62 20.21
N PHE A 28 6.40 -25.04 20.88
CA PHE A 28 5.09 -24.39 20.82
C PHE A 28 5.16 -22.93 21.31
N PHE A 29 5.84 -22.70 22.43
CA PHE A 29 6.07 -21.36 22.97
C PHE A 29 6.83 -20.52 21.94
N PHE A 30 7.98 -20.99 21.44
CA PHE A 30 8.75 -20.29 20.41
C PHE A 30 7.93 -19.95 19.15
N PHE A 31 7.14 -20.91 18.65
CA PHE A 31 6.20 -20.71 17.56
C PHE A 31 5.25 -19.56 17.89
N PHE A 32 4.60 -19.58 19.06
CA PHE A 32 3.71 -18.50 19.49
C PHE A 32 4.39 -17.13 19.50
N PHE A 33 5.62 -17.00 20.02
CA PHE A 33 6.35 -15.72 19.95
C PHE A 33 6.60 -15.27 18.52
N PHE A 34 6.98 -16.19 17.64
CA PHE A 34 7.18 -15.86 16.23
C PHE A 34 5.90 -15.27 15.62
N PHE A 35 4.73 -15.90 15.83
CA PHE A 35 3.46 -15.35 15.34
C PHE A 35 3.13 -14.02 15.99
N PHE A 36 3.34 -13.88 17.30
CA PHE A 36 3.10 -12.63 17.99
C PHE A 36 3.90 -11.48 17.38
N PHE A 37 5.21 -11.66 17.20
CA PHE A 37 6.07 -10.64 16.59
C PHE A 37 5.69 -10.38 15.12
N PHE A 38 5.36 -11.42 14.36
CA PHE A 38 4.89 -11.29 12.99
C PHE A 38 3.62 -10.43 12.90
N PHE A 39 2.60 -10.75 13.67
CA PHE A 39 1.34 -10.00 13.68
C PHE A 39 1.52 -8.58 14.22
N PHE A 40 2.38 -8.41 15.22
CA PHE A 40 2.71 -7.08 15.75
C PHE A 40 3.36 -6.19 14.69
N PHE A 41 4.36 -6.72 13.96
CA PHE A 41 4.99 -5.98 12.87
C PHE A 41 4.01 -5.65 11.75
N LEU A 42 3.18 -6.62 11.35
CA LEU A 42 2.17 -6.43 10.32
C LEU A 42 1.14 -5.37 10.73
N TYR A 43 0.70 -5.38 11.98
CA TYR A 43 -0.20 -4.37 12.53
C TYR A 43 0.39 -2.97 12.44
N ILE A 44 1.65 -2.79 12.88
CA ILE A 44 2.35 -1.50 12.78
C ILE A 44 2.43 -1.03 11.33
N LEU A 45 2.79 -1.92 10.40
CA LEU A 45 2.90 -1.57 9.00
C LEU A 45 1.57 -1.08 8.43
N ILE A 46 0.48 -1.80 8.72
CA ILE A 46 -0.87 -1.43 8.28
C ILE A 46 -1.26 -0.06 8.86
N GLN A 47 -0.96 0.20 10.13
CA GLN A 47 -1.22 1.50 10.75
C GLN A 47 -0.48 2.63 10.02
N ILE A 48 0.82 2.46 9.75
CA ILE A 48 1.63 3.47 9.04
C ILE A 48 1.07 3.74 7.63
N THR A 49 0.73 2.68 6.89
CA THR A 49 0.17 2.84 5.55
C THR A 49 -1.19 3.52 5.58
N SER A 50 -2.02 3.22 6.59
CA SER A 50 -3.31 3.89 6.79
C SER A 50 -3.12 5.38 7.06
N GLU A 51 -2.29 5.75 8.03
CA GLU A 51 -2.00 7.14 8.36
C GLU A 51 -1.43 7.91 7.16
N LEU A 52 -0.58 7.25 6.37
CA LEU A 52 -0.02 7.84 5.16
C LEU A 52 -1.07 8.08 4.07
N ILE A 53 -1.96 7.11 3.83
CA ILE A 53 -3.06 7.23 2.87
C ILE A 53 -3.99 8.38 3.31
N ASP A 54 -4.37 8.40 4.59
CA ASP A 54 -5.23 9.44 5.17
C ASP A 54 -4.60 10.83 5.00
N ALA A 55 -3.29 10.97 5.24
CA ALA A 55 -2.57 12.22 5.03
C ALA A 55 -2.59 12.67 3.55
N ILE A 56 -2.41 11.74 2.60
CA ILE A 56 -2.45 12.04 1.16
C ILE A 56 -3.86 12.44 0.73
N GLU A 57 -4.89 11.74 1.21
CA GLU A 57 -6.28 12.00 0.87
C GLU A 57 -6.79 13.34 1.41
N GLN A 58 -6.33 13.72 2.62
CA GLN A 58 -6.61 15.02 3.24
C GLN A 58 -5.79 16.16 2.60
N GLY A 59 -4.74 15.84 1.84
CA GLY A 59 -3.85 16.81 1.20
C GLY A 59 -2.70 17.29 2.07
N ASP A 60 -2.48 16.67 3.25
CA ASP A 60 -1.30 16.92 4.08
C ASP A 60 -0.09 16.12 3.56
N ILE A 61 0.45 16.60 2.44
CA ILE A 61 1.59 15.95 1.80
C ILE A 61 2.88 16.14 2.64
N LEU A 62 2.95 17.13 3.53
CA LEU A 62 4.09 17.32 4.41
C LEU A 62 4.21 16.19 5.42
N GLU A 63 3.09 15.87 6.07
CA GLU A 63 3.02 14.75 7.00
C GLU A 63 3.28 13.43 6.28
N ALA A 64 2.72 13.25 5.08
CA ALA A 64 3.00 12.08 4.25
C ALA A 64 4.51 11.87 4.00
N PHE A 65 5.25 12.94 3.65
CA PHE A 65 6.71 12.85 3.49
C PHE A 65 7.44 12.58 4.81
N ALA A 66 6.98 13.15 5.92
CA ALA A 66 7.55 12.91 7.24
C ALA A 66 7.39 11.44 7.66
N LEU A 67 6.20 10.87 7.47
CA LEU A 67 5.88 9.46 7.71
C LEU A 67 6.74 8.54 6.83
N ILE A 68 6.84 8.82 5.52
CA ILE A 68 7.70 8.05 4.61
C ILE A 68 9.16 8.10 5.08
N LYS A 69 9.69 9.27 5.40
CA LYS A 69 11.09 9.43 5.83
C LYS A 69 11.37 8.73 7.16
N LYS A 70 10.39 8.74 8.08
CA LYS A 70 10.49 8.15 9.41
C LYS A 70 10.46 6.62 9.36
N HIS A 71 9.53 6.05 8.61
CA HIS A 71 9.29 4.60 8.58
C HIS A 71 10.07 3.89 7.48
N PHE A 72 10.45 4.60 6.42
CA PHE A 72 11.17 4.05 5.29
C PHE A 72 12.40 4.91 4.95
N PRO A 73 13.41 4.95 5.84
CA PRO A 73 14.60 5.81 5.67
C PRO A 73 15.41 5.46 4.42
N ALA A 74 15.33 4.22 3.93
CA ALA A 74 15.93 3.80 2.66
C ALA A 74 15.33 4.51 1.43
N LEU A 75 14.09 5.00 1.53
CA LEU A 75 13.41 5.73 0.45
C LEU A 75 13.81 7.21 0.44
N ALA A 76 14.18 7.76 1.60
CA ALA A 76 14.62 9.15 1.72
C ALA A 76 16.02 9.41 1.11
N SER A 77 16.82 8.37 0.88
CA SER A 77 18.14 8.51 0.23
C SER A 77 18.04 8.72 -1.28
N LEU A 78 16.96 8.21 -1.91
CA LEU A 78 16.67 8.42 -3.35
C LEU A 78 16.37 9.89 -3.68
N ASP A 79 15.91 10.68 -2.70
CA ASP A 79 15.67 12.12 -2.86
C ASP A 79 16.98 12.94 -2.99
N ASN A 80 18.11 12.44 -2.49
CA ASN A 80 19.37 13.18 -2.47
C ASN A 80 20.16 13.11 -3.78
N VAL A 81 19.72 12.31 -4.76
CA VAL A 81 20.40 12.19 -6.05
C VAL A 81 19.46 12.60 -7.18
N PRO A 82 19.31 13.91 -7.46
CA PRO A 82 18.46 14.43 -8.53
C PRO A 82 18.84 13.94 -9.95
N ASN A 83 19.98 13.25 -10.08
CA ASN A 83 20.58 12.83 -11.35
C ASN A 83 20.96 11.33 -11.40
N SER A 84 20.48 10.50 -10.48
CA SER A 84 20.79 9.08 -10.56
C SER A 84 19.99 8.47 -11.70
N THR A 85 20.72 7.85 -12.64
CA THR A 85 20.14 6.89 -13.59
C THR A 85 19.14 6.01 -12.86
N PRO A 86 17.93 5.79 -13.43
CA PRO A 86 16.95 4.90 -12.84
C PRO A 86 17.66 3.59 -12.48
N PRO A 87 17.52 3.09 -11.24
CA PRO A 87 18.02 1.77 -10.90
C PRO A 87 17.45 0.78 -11.92
N ASN A 88 18.23 -0.21 -12.35
CA ASN A 88 17.75 -1.24 -13.28
C ASN A 88 16.57 -2.06 -12.71
N ASP A 89 16.23 -1.83 -11.44
CA ASP A 89 15.12 -2.44 -10.73
C ASP A 89 13.81 -1.69 -11.02
N HIS A 90 12.87 -2.42 -11.61
CA HIS A 90 11.54 -1.92 -11.97
C HIS A 90 10.77 -1.29 -10.79
N GLU A 91 10.99 -1.79 -9.57
CA GLU A 91 10.34 -1.30 -8.34
C GLU A 91 10.86 0.08 -7.94
N ALA A 92 12.17 0.31 -8.05
CA ALA A 92 12.77 1.59 -7.71
C ALA A 92 12.34 2.70 -8.69
N ILE A 93 12.13 2.35 -9.97
CA ILE A 93 11.56 3.27 -10.98
C ILE A 93 10.13 3.68 -10.62
N LYS A 94 9.29 2.72 -10.22
CA LYS A 94 7.91 3.00 -9.78
C LYS A 94 7.89 3.90 -8.56
N LEU A 95 8.73 3.61 -7.58
CA LEU A 95 8.88 4.42 -6.38
C LEU A 95 9.31 5.86 -6.69
N HIS A 96 10.36 6.04 -7.49
CA HIS A 96 10.81 7.38 -7.90
C HIS A 96 9.69 8.16 -8.61
N THR A 97 8.91 7.46 -9.45
CA THR A 97 7.77 8.06 -10.15
C THR A 97 6.68 8.50 -9.17
N VAL A 98 6.35 7.68 -8.17
CA VAL A 98 5.32 7.99 -7.16
C VAL A 98 5.77 9.13 -6.23
N LEU A 99 7.02 9.12 -5.77
CA LEU A 99 7.57 10.23 -4.97
C LEU A 99 7.53 11.55 -5.76
N PHE A 100 7.81 11.51 -7.06
CA PHE A 100 7.68 12.67 -7.92
C PHE A 100 6.22 13.15 -8.04
N LYS A 101 5.26 12.22 -8.20
CA LYS A 101 3.83 12.56 -8.19
C LYS A 101 3.39 13.20 -6.87
N LEU A 102 3.91 12.74 -5.72
CA LEU A 102 3.68 13.38 -4.42
C LEU A 102 4.23 14.81 -4.36
N LYS A 103 5.44 15.06 -4.91
CA LYS A 103 5.98 16.43 -5.03
C LYS A 103 5.09 17.33 -5.90
N CYS A 104 4.59 16.80 -7.02
CA CYS A 104 3.60 17.52 -7.83
C CYS A 104 2.31 17.81 -7.06
N GLN A 105 1.82 16.84 -6.27
CA GLN A 105 0.62 17.03 -5.46
C GLN A 105 0.84 18.12 -4.40
N ARG A 106 1.98 18.12 -3.70
CA ARG A 106 2.32 19.18 -2.75
C ARG A 106 2.31 20.56 -3.40
N PHE A 107 2.88 20.69 -4.60
CA PHE A 107 2.87 21.96 -5.31
C PHE A 107 1.43 22.44 -5.63
N ILE A 108 0.54 21.53 -6.00
CA ILE A 108 -0.87 21.83 -6.22
C ILE A 108 -1.55 22.28 -4.93
N GLU A 109 -1.26 21.63 -3.80
CA GLU A 109 -1.79 22.02 -2.49
C GLU A 109 -1.28 23.39 -2.03
N ILE A 110 -0.02 23.72 -2.33
CA ILE A 110 0.52 25.08 -2.09
C ILE A 110 -0.33 26.09 -2.87
N ILE A 111 -0.53 25.88 -4.18
CA ILE A 111 -1.36 26.77 -5.03
C ILE A 111 -2.80 26.88 -4.50
N ARG A 112 -3.39 25.78 -4.01
CA ARG A 112 -4.75 25.75 -3.49
C ARG A 112 -4.93 26.55 -2.19
N SER A 113 -3.86 26.71 -1.41
CA SER A 113 -3.93 27.38 -0.09
C SER A 113 -4.27 28.88 -0.13
N THR A 114 -4.40 29.49 -1.31
CA THR A 114 -4.92 30.88 -1.54
C THR A 114 -4.33 31.94 -0.59
N THR A 115 -3.07 31.79 -0.18
CA THR A 115 -2.36 32.78 0.62
C THR A 115 -1.52 33.69 -0.30
N PRO A 116 -1.41 35.00 -0.04
CA PRO A 116 -0.61 35.90 -0.89
C PRO A 116 0.87 35.54 -0.98
N SER A 117 1.38 34.82 0.04
CA SER A 117 2.75 34.29 0.10
C SER A 117 2.93 32.93 -0.60
N SER A 118 1.84 32.23 -0.91
CA SER A 118 1.89 30.88 -1.49
C SER A 118 2.42 30.88 -2.93
N GLU A 119 2.15 31.91 -3.74
CA GLU A 119 2.65 31.96 -5.12
C GLU A 119 4.19 31.96 -5.17
N LEU A 120 4.83 32.77 -4.31
CA LEU A 120 6.29 32.83 -4.22
C LEU A 120 6.87 31.53 -3.66
N GLU A 121 6.19 30.91 -2.70
CA GLU A 121 6.58 29.62 -2.14
C GLU A 121 6.46 28.50 -3.18
N ALA A 122 5.39 28.49 -3.97
CA ALA A 122 5.17 27.56 -5.06
C ALA A 122 6.26 27.68 -6.12
N ILE A 123 6.64 28.90 -6.52
CA ILE A 123 7.72 29.14 -7.48
C ILE A 123 9.06 28.61 -6.94
N ARG A 124 9.41 28.91 -5.68
CA ARG A 124 10.65 28.38 -5.07
C ARG A 124 10.61 26.86 -5.01
N TYR A 125 9.50 26.29 -4.56
CA TYR A 125 9.32 24.84 -4.46
C TYR A 125 9.46 24.15 -5.82
N ALA A 126 8.89 24.72 -6.89
CA ALA A 126 9.03 24.19 -8.24
C ALA A 126 10.49 24.20 -8.71
N GLN A 127 11.22 25.29 -8.45
CA GLN A 127 12.62 25.42 -8.86
C GLN A 127 13.54 24.42 -8.14
N THR A 128 13.25 24.11 -6.87
CA THR A 128 14.06 23.19 -6.07
C THR A 128 13.67 21.72 -6.25
N HIS A 129 12.38 21.40 -6.37
CA HIS A 129 11.89 20.02 -6.28
C HIS A 129 11.24 19.46 -7.57
N LEU A 130 10.87 20.29 -8.55
CA LEU A 130 10.15 19.85 -9.77
C LEU A 130 11.03 19.77 -11.03
N LYS A 131 12.34 19.53 -10.90
CA LYS A 131 13.22 19.28 -12.06
C LYS A 131 12.96 17.89 -12.63
N ALA A 132 12.29 17.82 -13.78
CA ALA A 132 11.93 16.55 -14.42
C ALA A 132 13.11 15.93 -15.22
N THR A 133 13.40 14.67 -14.94
CA THR A 133 14.44 13.87 -15.62
C THR A 133 13.93 13.27 -16.93
N ASN A 134 12.67 12.81 -16.97
CA ASN A 134 12.06 12.08 -18.10
C ASN A 134 11.10 12.96 -18.92
N SER A 135 10.90 12.62 -20.21
CA SER A 135 9.99 13.35 -21.11
C SER A 135 8.54 13.39 -20.58
N GLU A 136 8.04 12.27 -20.06
CA GLU A 136 6.68 12.19 -19.50
C GLU A 136 6.52 13.06 -18.24
N LEU A 137 7.52 13.07 -17.35
CA LEU A 137 7.51 13.91 -16.16
C LEU A 137 7.62 15.40 -16.51
N LYS A 138 8.30 15.75 -17.61
CA LYS A 138 8.39 17.14 -18.10
C LYS A 138 7.03 17.66 -18.54
N GLU A 139 6.22 16.84 -19.21
CA GLU A 139 4.85 17.22 -19.57
C GLU A 139 3.98 17.42 -18.33
N LYS A 140 4.06 16.51 -17.35
CA LYS A 140 3.32 16.64 -16.08
C LYS A 140 3.75 17.89 -15.30
N VAL A 141 5.04 18.23 -15.27
CA VAL A 141 5.51 19.48 -14.63
C VAL A 141 4.97 20.70 -15.35
N LYS A 142 4.99 20.73 -16.69
CA LYS A 142 4.42 21.86 -17.46
C LYS A 142 2.94 22.06 -17.15
N GLU A 143 2.18 20.97 -17.12
CA GLU A 143 0.75 21.02 -16.81
C GLU A 143 0.48 21.49 -15.38
N VAL A 144 1.23 20.97 -14.41
CA VAL A 144 1.10 21.33 -13.00
C VAL A 144 1.51 22.79 -12.78
N THR A 145 2.64 23.23 -13.34
CA THR A 145 3.14 24.62 -13.21
C THR A 145 2.25 25.65 -13.91
N ALA A 146 1.52 25.25 -14.96
CA ALA A 146 0.53 26.12 -15.61
C ALA A 146 -0.60 26.57 -14.66
N LEU A 147 -0.85 25.84 -13.56
CA LEU A 147 -1.83 26.24 -12.54
C LEU A 147 -1.48 27.57 -11.85
N ILE A 148 -0.20 27.94 -11.76
CA ILE A 148 0.22 29.24 -11.19
C ILE A 148 -0.23 30.42 -12.07
N ALA A 149 -0.40 30.20 -13.37
CA ALA A 149 -0.77 31.28 -14.30
C ALA A 149 -2.23 31.76 -14.15
N TYR A 150 -3.04 31.05 -13.36
CA TYR A 150 -4.45 31.36 -13.14
C TYR A 150 -4.67 31.82 -11.69
N ALA A 151 -5.38 32.94 -11.52
CA ALA A 151 -5.75 33.46 -10.19
C ALA A 151 -6.71 32.52 -9.43
N ASP A 152 -7.50 31.73 -10.16
CA ASP A 152 -8.32 30.65 -9.62
C ASP A 152 -7.89 29.32 -10.26
N PRO A 153 -7.27 28.40 -9.50
CA PRO A 153 -6.82 27.10 -10.00
C PRO A 153 -7.94 26.25 -10.63
N HIS A 154 -9.20 26.44 -10.21
CA HIS A 154 -10.34 25.69 -10.74
C HIS A 154 -10.77 26.13 -12.14
N GLN A 155 -10.33 27.31 -12.60
CA GLN A 155 -10.61 27.82 -13.94
C GLN A 155 -9.60 27.35 -14.99
N SER A 156 -8.51 26.69 -14.55
CA SER A 156 -7.51 26.12 -15.45
C SER A 156 -8.07 24.94 -16.25
N GLN A 157 -7.55 24.74 -17.46
CA GLN A 157 -7.79 23.52 -18.24
C GLN A 157 -7.34 22.26 -17.48
N SER A 158 -6.41 22.40 -16.55
CA SER A 158 -5.89 21.33 -15.71
C SER A 158 -6.68 21.15 -14.40
N LYS A 159 -7.96 21.59 -14.34
CA LYS A 159 -8.82 21.44 -13.14
C LYS A 159 -8.95 19.99 -12.64
N HIS A 160 -8.81 19.01 -13.52
CA HIS A 160 -8.87 17.59 -13.15
C HIS A 160 -7.74 17.20 -12.17
N LEU A 161 -6.65 17.96 -12.15
CA LEU A 161 -5.53 17.78 -11.22
C LEU A 161 -5.89 18.09 -9.76
N LEU A 162 -6.97 18.84 -9.51
CA LEU A 162 -7.42 19.28 -8.19
C LEU A 162 -8.46 18.34 -7.54
N THR A 163 -8.87 17.29 -8.25
CA THR A 163 -9.95 16.38 -7.84
C THR A 163 -9.55 15.47 -6.68
N GLN A 164 -10.53 15.07 -5.87
CA GLN A 164 -10.33 14.09 -4.79
C GLN A 164 -9.94 12.71 -5.36
N GLU A 165 -10.57 12.29 -6.46
CA GLU A 165 -10.31 11.02 -7.14
C GLU A 165 -8.82 10.84 -7.49
N ARG A 166 -8.14 11.92 -7.90
CA ARG A 166 -6.70 11.88 -8.16
C ARG A 166 -5.87 11.69 -6.89
N ARG A 167 -6.27 12.29 -5.77
CA ARG A 167 -5.60 12.08 -4.47
C ARG A 167 -5.76 10.63 -4.01
N GLU A 168 -6.96 10.07 -4.12
CA GLU A 168 -7.24 8.67 -3.81
C GLU A 168 -6.41 7.72 -4.70
N GLN A 169 -6.35 7.99 -6.01
CA GLN A 169 -5.52 7.22 -6.93
C GLN A 169 -4.03 7.30 -6.58
N LEU A 170 -3.55 8.50 -6.22
CA LEU A 170 -2.16 8.68 -5.79
C LEU A 170 -1.87 7.94 -4.47
N ALA A 171 -2.77 8.04 -3.49
CA ALA A 171 -2.65 7.34 -2.21
C ALA A 171 -2.58 5.82 -2.41
N LYS A 172 -3.41 5.28 -3.31
CA LYS A 172 -3.37 3.88 -3.71
C LYS A 172 -2.05 3.49 -4.37
N GLU A 173 -1.55 4.29 -5.32
CA GLU A 173 -0.25 4.03 -5.95
C GLU A 173 0.91 4.03 -4.93
N VAL A 174 0.87 4.95 -3.97
CA VAL A 174 1.85 5.01 -2.86
C VAL A 174 1.77 3.75 -2.01
N ASN A 175 0.57 3.34 -1.62
CA ASN A 175 0.36 2.13 -0.85
C ASN A 175 0.88 0.89 -1.59
N ASP A 176 0.55 0.74 -2.87
CA ASP A 176 0.97 -0.41 -3.69
C ASP A 176 2.50 -0.52 -3.78
N VAL A 177 3.19 0.61 -3.95
CA VAL A 177 4.66 0.65 -3.99
C VAL A 177 5.27 0.34 -2.62
N LEU A 178 4.70 0.85 -1.53
CA LEU A 178 5.22 0.58 -0.19
C LEU A 178 5.02 -0.89 0.22
N LEU A 179 3.87 -1.47 -0.14
CA LEU A 179 3.63 -2.89 0.04
C LEU A 179 4.65 -3.73 -0.75
N ALA A 180 4.95 -3.35 -1.99
CA ALA A 180 5.97 -4.02 -2.80
C ALA A 180 7.36 -3.91 -2.15
N GLN A 181 7.75 -2.74 -1.63
CA GLN A 181 9.02 -2.54 -0.92
C GLN A 181 9.14 -3.41 0.34
N CYS A 182 8.02 -3.71 0.99
CA CYS A 182 7.94 -4.63 2.13
C CYS A 182 7.83 -6.11 1.73
N ASN A 183 7.91 -6.44 0.43
CA ASN A 183 7.67 -7.78 -0.12
C ASN A 183 6.29 -8.34 0.24
N LEU A 184 5.29 -7.47 0.39
CA LEU A 184 3.91 -7.84 0.67
C LEU A 184 3.05 -7.81 -0.60
N PRO A 185 2.06 -8.70 -0.70
CA PRO A 185 1.15 -8.70 -1.82
C PRO A 185 0.26 -7.45 -1.78
N VAL A 186 0.15 -6.76 -2.93
CA VAL A 186 -0.73 -5.59 -3.12
C VAL A 186 -2.20 -5.90 -2.84
N GLN A 187 -2.62 -7.14 -3.08
CA GLN A 187 -3.96 -7.62 -2.73
C GLN A 187 -3.86 -8.85 -1.85
N THR A 188 -4.60 -8.82 -0.74
CA THR A 188 -4.71 -9.98 0.14
C THR A 188 -5.46 -11.10 -0.57
N SER A 189 -5.14 -12.36 -0.22
CA SER A 189 -5.85 -13.51 -0.78
C SER A 189 -7.35 -13.46 -0.52
N ILE A 190 -7.76 -12.94 0.65
CA ILE A 190 -9.18 -12.77 0.99
C ILE A 190 -9.86 -11.73 0.12
N GLU A 191 -9.20 -10.62 -0.18
CA GLU A 191 -9.74 -9.60 -1.09
C GLU A 191 -9.89 -10.15 -2.51
N LYS A 192 -8.92 -10.94 -3.00
CA LYS A 192 -9.03 -11.61 -4.31
C LYS A 192 -10.24 -12.54 -4.35
N VAL A 193 -10.42 -13.37 -3.32
CA VAL A 193 -11.56 -14.30 -3.23
C VAL A 193 -12.88 -13.53 -3.11
N ALA A 194 -12.93 -12.46 -2.32
CA ALA A 194 -14.13 -11.63 -2.18
C ALA A 194 -14.52 -10.99 -3.51
N ARG A 195 -13.56 -10.45 -4.27
CA ARG A 195 -13.82 -9.91 -5.61
C ARG A 195 -14.28 -10.98 -6.58
N GLN A 196 -13.66 -12.15 -6.56
CA GLN A 196 -14.09 -13.29 -7.39
C GLN A 196 -15.53 -13.69 -7.04
N TYR A 197 -15.86 -13.76 -5.76
CA TYR A 197 -17.22 -14.02 -5.29
C TYR A 197 -18.19 -12.96 -5.79
N SER A 198 -17.89 -11.66 -5.60
CA SER A 198 -18.75 -10.56 -6.03
C SER A 198 -18.98 -10.57 -7.54
N LEU A 199 -17.96 -10.87 -8.35
CA LEU A 199 -18.11 -11.01 -9.80
C LEU A 199 -19.00 -12.19 -10.18
N VAL A 200 -18.81 -13.35 -9.54
CA VAL A 200 -19.65 -14.54 -9.78
C VAL A 200 -21.09 -14.28 -9.39
N ASP A 201 -21.33 -13.61 -8.26
CA ASP A 201 -22.65 -13.24 -7.77
C ASP A 201 -23.35 -12.26 -8.72
N GLU A 202 -22.64 -11.24 -9.21
CA GLU A 202 -23.16 -10.28 -10.19
C GLU A 202 -23.54 -10.97 -11.51
N GLU A 203 -22.69 -11.87 -12.01
CA GLU A 203 -22.96 -12.63 -13.23
C GLU A 203 -24.12 -13.62 -13.05
N LEU A 204 -24.22 -14.29 -11.91
CA LEU A 204 -25.38 -15.14 -11.57
C LEU A 204 -26.68 -14.34 -11.51
N HIS A 205 -26.65 -13.14 -10.92
CA HIS A 205 -27.78 -12.22 -10.91
C HIS A 205 -28.19 -11.79 -12.33
N LYS A 206 -27.22 -11.44 -13.19
CA LYS A 206 -27.49 -11.13 -14.61
C LYS A 206 -28.11 -12.31 -15.35
N CYS A 207 -27.61 -13.53 -15.15
CA CYS A 207 -28.16 -14.74 -15.76
C CYS A 207 -29.58 -15.07 -15.26
N ASN A 208 -29.86 -14.90 -13.96
CA ASN A 208 -31.19 -15.13 -13.39
C ASN A 208 -32.21 -14.07 -13.85
N VAL A 209 -31.79 -12.81 -14.03
CA VAL A 209 -32.65 -11.75 -14.58
C VAL A 209 -32.87 -11.95 -16.10
N ALA A 210 -31.89 -12.47 -16.83
CA ALA A 210 -32.00 -12.81 -18.25
C ALA A 210 -32.82 -14.09 -18.54
N SER A 211 -33.12 -14.90 -17.52
CA SER A 211 -34.00 -16.07 -17.62
C SER A 211 -35.15 -15.98 -16.61
N PRO A 212 -36.19 -15.17 -16.87
CA PRO A 212 -37.42 -15.26 -16.09
C PRO A 212 -38.06 -16.61 -16.42
N ALA A 213 -37.98 -17.55 -15.47
CA ALA A 213 -38.70 -18.81 -15.44
C ALA A 213 -38.88 -19.51 -16.80
N ARG A 214 -37.86 -20.27 -17.24
CA ARG A 214 -38.19 -21.42 -18.10
C ARG A 214 -39.03 -22.37 -17.25
N ASN A 215 -40.34 -22.32 -17.48
CA ASN A 215 -41.36 -23.25 -17.00
C ASN A 215 -40.89 -24.69 -17.26
N TYR A 216 -40.17 -25.29 -16.32
CA TYR A 216 -39.88 -26.73 -16.32
C TYR A 216 -41.08 -27.56 -15.81
N ARG A 217 -42.23 -26.91 -15.53
CA ARG A 217 -43.46 -27.56 -15.06
C ARG A 217 -44.45 -27.96 -16.16
N GLU A 218 -44.24 -27.57 -17.43
CA GLU A 218 -45.22 -27.81 -18.50
C GLU A 218 -44.79 -28.81 -19.58
N LYS A 219 -43.63 -29.47 -19.46
CA LYS A 219 -43.26 -30.56 -20.38
C LYS A 219 -43.45 -31.94 -19.75
N MET A 220 -44.73 -32.36 -19.80
CA MET A 220 -45.22 -33.72 -20.10
C MET A 220 -45.14 -34.76 -18.96
N ALA A 221 -46.20 -35.23 -18.29
CA ALA A 221 -47.65 -35.11 -18.49
C ALA A 221 -48.16 -35.34 -19.93
N ILE A 222 -47.66 -36.39 -20.59
CA ILE A 222 -48.41 -37.26 -21.52
C ILE A 222 -47.88 -38.68 -21.31
#